data_AF-A0A0R1JGU3-F1
#
_entry.id   AF-A0A0R1JGU3-F1
#
_cell.length_a   1.000
_cell.length_b   1.000
_cell.length_c   1.000
_cell.angle_alpha   90.00
_cell.angle_beta   90.00
_cell.angle_gamma   90.00
#
_symmetry.space_group_name_H-M   'P 1'
#
loop_
_entity.id
_entity.type
_entity.pdbx_description
1 polymer ?
#
loop_
_entity_poly.entity_id
_entity_poly.type
_entity_poly.pdbx_seq_one_letter_code
_entity_poly.pdbx_strand_id
1 'polypeptide(L)'
;MSFYSMQTIATKYDLAPSTLRYYEQIGLLRHVPRQSTHRVYTQAHDDRLAAITCFKQTGMSLDEIKAFFQYEDEGGDLDAVVALLESHEANLEAHIAELKQNQVHIRRKVQFYRDIAAAAAAGKPAPDWANYPLSNFTDEALAHRHSN
;
A
#
# COMPACT_ATOMS: atom_id res chain seq x y z
N MET A 1 -20.38 23.25 -0.23
CA MET A 1 -19.80 22.01 -0.79
C MET A 1 -18.55 22.36 -1.56
N SER A 2 -17.42 21.75 -1.22
CA SER A 2 -16.18 21.90 -1.97
C SER A 2 -16.20 20.98 -3.18
N PHE A 3 -15.81 21.51 -4.34
CA PHE A 3 -15.68 20.75 -5.58
C PHE A 3 -14.22 20.74 -6.01
N TYR A 4 -13.76 19.59 -6.49
CA TYR A 4 -12.42 19.41 -7.04
C TYR A 4 -12.48 19.31 -8.56
N SER A 5 -11.52 19.93 -9.25
CA SER A 5 -11.34 19.68 -10.68
C SER A 5 -10.74 18.29 -10.91
N MET A 6 -10.89 17.76 -12.13
CA MET A 6 -10.23 16.50 -12.53
C MET A 6 -8.72 16.56 -12.30
N GLN A 7 -8.07 17.68 -12.63
CA GLN A 7 -6.63 17.85 -12.42
C GLN A 7 -6.29 17.84 -10.92
N THR A 8 -7.05 18.55 -10.10
CA THR A 8 -6.80 18.63 -8.66
C THR A 8 -6.88 17.25 -8.00
N ILE A 9 -7.94 16.49 -8.30
CA ILE A 9 -8.15 15.18 -7.66
C ILE A 9 -7.20 14.11 -8.22
N ALA A 10 -6.87 14.17 -9.51
CA ALA A 10 -5.85 13.33 -10.14
C ALA A 10 -4.50 13.49 -9.44
N THR A 11 -4.05 14.74 -9.27
CA THR A 11 -2.78 15.05 -8.57
C THR A 11 -2.82 14.59 -7.11
N LYS A 12 -3.96 14.74 -6.41
CA LYS A 12 -4.08 14.35 -5.01
C LYS A 12 -3.81 12.84 -4.79
N TYR A 13 -4.26 12.00 -5.71
CA TYR A 13 -4.13 10.54 -5.61
C TYR A 13 -3.03 9.95 -6.48
N ASP A 14 -2.19 10.79 -7.09
CA ASP A 14 -1.15 10.40 -8.06
C ASP A 14 -1.71 9.51 -9.20
N LEU A 15 -2.89 9.89 -9.70
CA LEU A 15 -3.58 9.18 -10.78
C LEU A 15 -3.51 9.98 -12.07
N ALA A 16 -3.36 9.30 -13.20
CA ALA A 16 -3.58 9.93 -14.49
C ALA A 16 -5.08 10.31 -14.66
N PRO A 17 -5.41 11.42 -15.33
CA PRO A 17 -6.79 11.75 -15.66
C PRO A 17 -7.52 10.66 -16.46
N SER A 18 -6.79 9.85 -17.24
CA SER A 18 -7.32 8.67 -17.91
C SER A 18 -7.78 7.59 -16.93
N THR A 19 -7.08 7.40 -15.81
CA THR A 19 -7.47 6.45 -14.75
C THR A 19 -8.78 6.87 -14.09
N LEU A 20 -8.96 8.16 -13.80
CA LEU A 20 -10.24 8.67 -13.28
C LEU A 20 -11.39 8.42 -14.26
N ARG A 21 -11.17 8.66 -15.56
CA ARG A 21 -12.17 8.37 -16.60
C ARG A 21 -12.46 6.87 -16.71
N TYR A 22 -11.44 6.04 -16.54
CA TYR A 22 -11.61 4.59 -16.53
C TYR A 22 -12.45 4.15 -15.32
N TYR A 23 -12.20 4.70 -14.12
CA TYR A 23 -13.00 4.44 -12.93
C TYR A 23 -14.46 4.90 -13.08
N GLU A 24 -14.70 6.04 -13.74
CA GLU A 24 -16.05 6.45 -14.15
C GLU A 24 -16.69 5.43 -15.11
N GLN A 25 -15.95 5.01 -16.14
CA GLN A 25 -16.45 4.11 -17.17
C GLN A 25 -16.85 2.74 -16.62
N ILE A 26 -16.08 2.20 -15.67
CA ILE A 26 -16.37 0.90 -15.05
C ILE A 26 -17.31 1.01 -13.84
N GLY A 27 -17.86 2.20 -13.57
CA GLY A 27 -18.86 2.42 -12.53
C GLY A 27 -18.32 2.46 -11.10
N LEU A 28 -17.01 2.60 -10.91
CA LEU A 28 -16.41 2.81 -9.58
C LEU A 28 -16.58 4.25 -9.08
N LEU A 29 -16.62 5.22 -9.99
CA LEU A 29 -16.98 6.60 -9.69
C LEU A 29 -18.30 6.94 -10.36
N ARG A 30 -19.41 6.75 -9.64
CA ARG A 30 -20.76 7.03 -10.12
C ARG A 30 -21.13 8.49 -9.87
N HIS A 31 -22.08 9.01 -10.64
CA HIS A 31 -22.71 10.33 -10.44
C HIS A 31 -21.75 11.53 -10.42
N VAL A 32 -20.62 11.48 -11.14
CA VAL A 32 -19.70 12.63 -11.26
C VAL A 32 -20.41 13.81 -11.94
N PRO A 33 -20.67 14.92 -11.22
CA PRO A 33 -21.38 16.05 -11.78
C PRO A 33 -20.52 16.83 -12.78
N ARG A 34 -21.20 17.66 -13.58
CA ARG A 34 -20.57 18.61 -14.47
C ARG A 34 -20.97 20.03 -14.10
N GLN A 35 -19.99 20.92 -14.05
CA GLN A 35 -20.22 22.36 -14.05
C GLN A 35 -19.91 22.89 -15.45
N SER A 36 -20.95 23.33 -16.15
CA SER A 36 -20.91 23.58 -17.60
C SER A 36 -20.41 22.34 -18.34
N THR A 37 -19.25 22.40 -19.00
CA THR A 37 -18.66 21.28 -19.74
C THR A 37 -17.67 20.45 -18.92
N HIS A 38 -17.25 20.92 -17.75
CA HIS A 38 -16.16 20.34 -16.97
C HIS A 38 -16.67 19.40 -15.87
N ARG A 39 -15.97 18.26 -15.69
CA ARG A 39 -16.22 17.34 -14.56
C ARG A 39 -15.76 17.98 -13.26
N VAL A 40 -16.59 17.87 -12.23
CA VAL A 40 -16.23 18.28 -10.87
C VAL A 40 -16.49 17.12 -9.91
N TYR A 41 -15.57 16.92 -8.96
CA TYR A 41 -15.64 15.84 -7.99
C TYR A 41 -16.06 16.43 -6.64
N THR A 42 -16.89 15.71 -5.90
CA THR A 42 -17.41 16.13 -4.59
C THR A 42 -16.54 15.55 -3.50
N GLN A 43 -16.81 15.91 -2.24
CA GLN A 43 -16.17 15.25 -1.10
C GLN A 43 -16.42 13.73 -1.08
N ALA A 44 -17.63 13.28 -1.43
CA ALA A 44 -17.91 11.84 -1.50
C ALA A 44 -17.06 11.12 -2.56
N HIS A 45 -16.79 11.75 -3.71
CA HIS A 45 -15.86 11.18 -4.70
C HIS A 45 -14.41 11.17 -4.21
N ASP A 46 -14.03 12.16 -3.40
CA ASP A 46 -12.72 12.23 -2.76
C ASP A 46 -12.54 11.08 -1.77
N ASP A 47 -13.49 10.89 -0.86
CA ASP A 47 -13.46 9.81 0.13
C ASP A 47 -13.44 8.43 -0.56
N ARG A 48 -14.25 8.26 -1.61
CA ARG A 48 -14.28 7.04 -2.43
C ARG A 48 -12.94 6.76 -3.11
N LEU A 49 -12.30 7.79 -3.67
CA LEU A 49 -10.97 7.66 -4.27
C LEU A 49 -9.88 7.34 -3.26
N ALA A 50 -9.97 7.84 -2.03
CA ALA A 50 -9.07 7.47 -0.96
C ALA A 50 -9.16 5.96 -0.67
N ALA A 51 -10.38 5.42 -0.56
CA ALA A 51 -10.60 3.99 -0.37
C ALA A 51 -10.12 3.15 -1.56
N ILE A 52 -10.47 3.52 -2.80
CA ILE A 52 -9.98 2.84 -4.02
C ILE A 52 -8.45 2.80 -4.03
N THR A 53 -7.80 3.93 -3.73
CA THR A 53 -6.34 4.03 -3.73
C THR A 53 -5.72 3.12 -2.67
N CYS A 54 -6.26 3.12 -1.46
CA CYS A 54 -5.82 2.24 -0.37
C CYS A 54 -5.93 0.76 -0.75
N PHE A 55 -7.10 0.33 -1.23
CA PHE A 55 -7.33 -1.06 -1.63
C PHE A 55 -6.44 -1.48 -2.81
N LYS A 56 -6.26 -0.61 -3.81
CA LYS A 56 -5.35 -0.89 -4.92
C LYS A 56 -3.90 -1.03 -4.48
N GLN A 57 -3.42 -0.16 -3.58
CA GLN A 57 -2.05 -0.20 -3.07
C GLN A 57 -1.77 -1.44 -2.22
N THR A 58 -2.80 -1.98 -1.56
CA THR A 58 -2.72 -3.19 -0.74
C THR A 58 -3.00 -4.47 -1.52
N GLY A 59 -3.15 -4.40 -2.85
CA GLY A 59 -3.22 -5.56 -3.74
C GLY A 59 -4.62 -6.00 -4.13
N MET A 60 -5.67 -5.31 -3.70
CA MET A 60 -7.05 -5.65 -4.08
C MET A 60 -7.28 -5.41 -5.58
N SER A 61 -7.98 -6.34 -6.22
CA SER A 61 -8.39 -6.23 -7.62
C SER A 61 -9.47 -5.17 -7.81
N LEU A 62 -9.61 -4.65 -9.03
CA LEU A 62 -10.68 -3.69 -9.31
C LEU A 62 -12.07 -4.30 -9.20
N ASP A 63 -12.21 -5.61 -9.38
CA ASP A 63 -13.50 -6.29 -9.29
C ASP A 63 -13.92 -6.53 -7.84
N GLU A 64 -12.98 -6.85 -6.94
CA GLU A 64 -13.23 -6.86 -5.49
C GLU A 64 -13.59 -5.47 -4.97
N ILE A 65 -12.87 -4.42 -5.43
CA ILE A 65 -13.18 -3.04 -5.07
C ILE A 65 -14.59 -2.66 -5.56
N LYS A 66 -15.01 -3.09 -6.75
CA LYS A 66 -16.39 -2.90 -7.22
C LYS A 66 -17.40 -3.62 -6.35
N ALA A 67 -17.12 -4.86 -5.94
CA ALA A 67 -18.01 -5.63 -5.08
C ALA A 67 -18.21 -4.95 -3.72
N PHE A 68 -17.12 -4.45 -3.11
CA PHE A 68 -17.17 -3.63 -1.90
C PHE A 68 -18.10 -2.40 -2.09
N PHE A 69 -17.92 -1.70 -3.20
CA PHE A 69 -18.66 -0.48 -3.48
C PHE A 69 -20.11 -0.68 -3.94
N GLN A 70 -20.44 -1.84 -4.49
CA GLN A 70 -21.81 -2.19 -4.84
C GLN A 70 -22.69 -2.21 -3.59
N TYR A 71 -22.16 -2.73 -2.48
CA TYR A 71 -22.86 -2.69 -1.19
C TYR A 71 -23.15 -1.25 -0.73
N GLU A 72 -22.17 -0.35 -0.83
CA GLU A 72 -22.37 1.06 -0.43
C GLU A 72 -23.43 1.77 -1.28
N ASP A 73 -23.48 1.48 -2.59
CA ASP A 73 -24.38 2.15 -3.53
C ASP A 73 -25.83 1.61 -3.49
N GLU A 74 -25.99 0.28 -3.41
CA GLU A 74 -27.27 -0.40 -3.63
C GLU A 74 -27.83 -1.07 -2.35
N GLY A 75 -27.03 -1.10 -1.28
CA GLY A 75 -27.24 -2.01 -0.16
C GLY A 75 -26.94 -3.45 -0.58
N GLY A 76 -26.78 -4.35 0.40
CA GLY A 76 -26.49 -5.74 0.10
C GLY A 76 -26.25 -6.59 1.34
N ASP A 77 -25.58 -7.71 1.12
CA ASP A 77 -25.17 -8.62 2.19
C ASP A 77 -23.95 -8.05 2.93
N LEU A 78 -24.19 -7.51 4.12
CA LEU A 78 -23.14 -7.00 5.01
C LEU A 78 -22.10 -8.08 5.35
N ASP A 79 -22.55 -9.32 5.54
CA ASP A 79 -21.67 -10.42 5.94
C ASP A 79 -20.69 -10.75 4.80
N ALA A 80 -21.14 -10.66 3.55
CA ALA A 80 -20.28 -10.87 2.38
C ALA A 80 -19.20 -9.78 2.25
N VAL A 81 -19.52 -8.52 2.57
CA VAL A 81 -18.55 -7.41 2.55
C VAL A 81 -17.54 -7.53 3.67
N VAL A 82 -18.00 -7.87 4.88
CA VAL A 82 -17.10 -8.13 6.01
C VAL A 82 -16.15 -9.28 5.68
N ALA A 83 -16.66 -10.39 5.15
CA ALA A 83 -15.82 -11.53 4.75
C ALA A 83 -14.79 -11.16 3.66
N LEU A 84 -15.16 -10.32 2.69
CA LEU A 84 -14.22 -9.80 1.69
C LEU A 84 -13.09 -8.99 2.34
N LEU A 85 -13.43 -8.09 3.26
CA LEU A 85 -12.45 -7.25 3.95
C LEU A 85 -11.55 -8.05 4.89
N GLU A 86 -12.11 -9.00 5.66
CA GLU A 86 -11.34 -9.90 6.54
C GLU A 86 -10.36 -10.76 5.73
N SER A 87 -10.80 -11.28 4.59
CA SER A 87 -9.91 -12.01 3.67
C SER A 87 -8.78 -11.13 3.15
N HIS A 88 -9.09 -9.88 2.80
CA HIS A 88 -8.07 -8.93 2.31
C HIS A 88 -7.10 -8.51 3.42
N GLU A 89 -7.60 -8.28 4.64
CA GLU A 89 -6.79 -7.99 5.82
C GLU A 89 -5.81 -9.13 6.11
N ALA A 90 -6.27 -10.37 6.16
CA ALA A 90 -5.42 -11.54 6.39
C ALA A 90 -4.32 -11.67 5.31
N ASN A 91 -4.66 -11.41 4.03
CA ASN A 91 -3.69 -11.41 2.94
C ASN A 91 -2.65 -10.29 3.10
N LEU A 92 -3.08 -9.09 3.51
CA LEU A 92 -2.20 -7.96 3.75
C LEU A 92 -1.25 -8.23 4.93
N GLU A 93 -1.74 -8.83 6.02
CA GLU A 93 -0.92 -9.23 7.16
C GLU A 93 0.15 -10.24 6.76
N ALA A 94 -0.22 -11.25 5.98
CA ALA A 94 0.74 -12.23 5.46
C ALA A 94 1.81 -11.57 4.59
N HIS A 95 1.42 -10.62 3.72
CA HIS A 95 2.37 -9.87 2.90
C HIS A 95 3.30 -8.98 3.73
N ILE A 96 2.79 -8.33 4.77
CA ILE A 96 3.60 -7.55 5.71
C ILE A 96 4.62 -8.45 6.41
N ALA A 97 4.22 -9.64 6.86
CA ALA A 97 5.12 -10.60 7.50
C ALA A 97 6.24 -11.04 6.54
N GLU A 98 5.92 -11.31 5.28
CA GLU A 98 6.91 -11.64 4.24
C GLU A 98 7.88 -10.48 3.99
N LEU A 99 7.36 -9.26 3.80
CA LEU A 99 8.19 -8.06 3.59
C LEU A 99 9.13 -7.81 4.77
N LYS A 100 8.69 -8.04 6.01
CA LYS A 100 9.53 -7.95 7.20
C LYS A 100 10.65 -9.00 7.16
N GLN A 101 10.37 -10.25 6.81
CA GLN A 101 11.40 -11.28 6.66
C GLN A 101 12.44 -10.90 5.59
N ASN A 102 11.97 -10.39 4.44
CA ASN A 102 12.84 -9.89 3.38
C ASN A 102 13.69 -8.70 3.84
N GLN A 103 13.13 -7.80 4.65
CA GLN A 103 13.84 -6.68 5.24
C GLN A 103 14.98 -7.15 6.18
N VAL A 104 14.77 -8.21 6.97
CA VAL A 104 15.84 -8.82 7.79
C VAL A 104 17.00 -9.27 6.92
N HIS A 105 16.72 -9.95 5.81
CA HIS A 105 17.76 -10.40 4.87
C HIS A 105 18.56 -9.22 4.31
N ILE A 106 17.88 -8.17 3.84
CA ILE A 106 18.51 -6.96 3.29
C ILE A 106 19.37 -6.27 4.34
N ARG A 107 18.87 -6.09 5.57
CA ARG A 107 19.63 -5.48 6.67
C ARG A 107 20.91 -6.26 6.98
N ARG A 108 20.83 -7.59 7.04
CA ARG A 108 21.98 -8.47 7.24
C ARG A 108 23.02 -8.31 6.12
N LYS A 109 22.59 -8.23 4.86
CA LYS A 109 23.47 -7.95 3.71
C LYS A 109 24.16 -6.60 3.82
N VAL A 110 23.42 -5.54 4.18
CA VAL A 110 23.99 -4.20 4.36
C VAL A 110 25.08 -4.20 5.42
N GLN A 111 24.83 -4.80 6.59
CA GLN A 111 25.84 -4.84 7.65
C GLN A 111 27.04 -5.71 7.27
N PHE A 112 26.81 -6.85 6.63
CA PHE A 112 27.87 -7.70 6.10
C PHE A 112 28.83 -6.93 5.18
N TYR A 113 28.31 -6.15 4.23
CA TYR A 113 29.15 -5.35 3.34
C TYR A 113 29.86 -4.18 4.06
N ARG A 114 29.25 -3.60 5.10
CA ARG A 114 29.93 -2.61 5.96
C ARG A 114 31.12 -3.23 6.69
N ASP A 115 30.94 -4.44 7.20
CA ASP A 115 32.01 -5.16 7.93
C ASP A 115 33.13 -5.60 6.98
N ILE A 116 32.83 -5.97 5.73
CA ILE A 116 33.83 -6.19 4.68
C ILE A 116 34.67 -4.92 4.47
N ALA A 117 34.02 -3.76 4.29
CA ALA A 117 34.72 -2.50 4.06
C ALA A 117 35.61 -2.12 5.26
N ALA A 118 35.12 -2.32 6.49
CA ALA A 118 35.89 -2.08 7.70
C ALA A 118 37.07 -3.06 7.86
N ALA A 119 36.88 -4.34 7.53
CA ALA A 119 37.95 -5.34 7.57
C ALA A 119 39.06 -5.02 6.56
N ALA A 120 38.69 -4.63 5.34
CA ALA A 120 39.64 -4.20 4.32
C ALA A 120 40.46 -2.99 4.78
N ALA A 121 39.82 -1.98 5.37
CA ALA A 121 40.51 -0.80 5.92
C ALA A 121 41.47 -1.14 7.08
N ALA A 122 41.15 -2.18 7.87
CA ALA A 122 41.95 -2.64 8.99
C ALA A 122 42.97 -3.74 8.64
N GLY A 123 43.07 -4.16 7.37
CA GLY A 123 43.93 -5.26 6.95
C GLY A 123 43.53 -6.63 7.52
N LYS A 124 42.26 -6.81 7.88
CA LYS A 124 41.70 -8.06 8.43
C LYS A 124 41.01 -8.88 7.33
N PRO A 125 40.90 -10.21 7.48
CA PRO A 125 40.14 -11.03 6.54
C PRO A 125 38.66 -10.63 6.53
N ALA A 126 38.05 -10.71 5.34
CA ALA A 126 36.62 -10.43 5.18
C ALA A 126 35.76 -11.45 5.95
N PRO A 127 34.62 -11.03 6.52
CA PRO A 127 33.66 -11.96 7.11
C PRO A 127 33.08 -12.90 6.04
N ASP A 128 32.69 -14.10 6.46
CA ASP A 128 32.02 -15.10 5.63
C ASP A 128 30.50 -15.00 5.77
N TRP A 129 29.79 -14.89 4.64
CA TRP A 129 28.33 -14.81 4.60
C TRP A 129 27.65 -16.05 5.19
N ALA A 130 28.21 -17.25 4.97
CA ALA A 130 27.61 -18.48 5.46
C ALA A 130 27.54 -18.50 7.00
N ASN A 131 28.51 -17.87 7.66
CA ASN A 131 28.65 -17.83 9.10
C ASN A 131 28.24 -16.49 9.73
N TYR A 132 27.68 -15.56 8.95
CA TYR A 132 27.34 -14.22 9.43
C TYR A 132 26.05 -14.23 10.27
N PRO A 133 26.02 -13.75 11.52
CA PRO A 133 24.89 -13.98 12.43
C PRO A 133 23.58 -13.31 11.97
N LEU A 134 22.46 -14.02 12.14
CA LEU A 134 21.09 -13.52 11.89
C LEU A 134 20.44 -12.86 13.11
N SER A 135 20.89 -13.20 14.32
CA SER A 135 20.26 -12.85 15.61
C SER A 135 20.16 -11.35 15.88
N ASN A 136 20.95 -10.52 15.19
CA ASN A 136 20.99 -9.07 15.43
C ASN A 136 19.99 -8.29 14.56
N PHE A 137 19.25 -8.95 13.67
CA PHE A 137 18.48 -8.29 12.62
C PHE A 137 16.98 -8.59 12.68
N THR A 138 16.50 -9.41 13.62
CA THR A 138 15.08 -9.68 13.85
C THR A 138 14.41 -8.52 14.60
N ASP A 139 13.08 -8.38 14.47
CA ASP A 139 12.32 -7.29 15.09
C ASP A 139 12.46 -7.27 16.63
N GLU A 140 12.52 -8.44 17.28
CA GLU A 140 12.77 -8.56 18.73
C GLU A 140 14.13 -7.97 19.14
N ALA A 141 15.17 -8.15 18.33
CA ALA A 141 16.52 -7.65 18.64
C ALA A 141 16.65 -6.11 18.48
N LEU A 142 15.76 -5.48 17.70
CA LEU A 142 15.75 -4.04 17.45
C LEU A 142 14.84 -3.28 18.43
N ALA A 143 13.74 -3.88 18.89
CA ALA A 143 12.89 -3.31 19.93
C ALA A 143 13.68 -2.99 21.21
N HIS A 144 14.67 -3.82 21.56
CA HIS A 144 15.55 -3.59 22.71
C HIS A 144 16.63 -2.52 22.50
N ARG A 145 16.85 -2.04 21.26
CA ARG A 145 17.88 -1.02 20.96
C ARG A 145 17.37 0.41 20.98
N HIS A 146 16.06 0.62 20.91
CA HIS A 146 15.43 1.96 20.97
C HIS A 146 14.93 2.36 22.37
N SER A 147 15.15 1.52 23.38
CA SER A 147 14.73 1.76 24.78
C SER A 147 15.88 2.00 25.76
N ASN A 148 17.11 2.22 25.28
CA ASN A 148 18.27 2.58 26.12
C ASN A 148 18.91 3.88 25.63
#